data_AF-A0A3R7W694-F1
#
_entry.id   AF-A0A3R7W694-F1
#
_cell.length_a   1.000
_cell.length_b   1.000
_cell.length_c   1.000
_cell.angle_alpha   90.00
_cell.angle_beta   90.00
_cell.angle_gamma   90.00
#
_symmetry.space_group_name_H-M   'P 1'
#
loop_
_entity.id
_entity.type
_entity.pdbx_description
1 polymer ?
#
loop_
_entity_poly.entity_id
_entity_poly.type
_entity_poly.pdbx_seq_one_letter_code
_entity_poly.pdbx_strand_id
1 'polypeptide(L)'
;MLLELTDECKQRIWGFLDVQEMCRMACVARKAEQGVCMELIWQQHYRTLLAKGLEFLQTEWRMLGCRLQRGFASRTLLEEIKSDKVVAVQYYDEDKVVDAIDWKLWYRDTHVVLVRFHATNTGYNQVLNALQALKTERSQLKKAMQNMKASANIDKRTRRTQMNCIRWMNRTHRRQAAISNSIQAQSAAMSKAELAERLQGVENTIQATTRELFQLRKGAIKSLHNLNTQLANGTKMLRDLEVHGT
;
A
#
# COMPACT_ATOMS: atom_id res chain seq x y z
N MET A 1 -27.58 32.92 -12.34
CA MET A 1 -26.15 32.99 -12.68
C MET A 1 -25.68 31.90 -13.64
N LEU A 2 -25.50 30.62 -13.26
CA LEU A 2 -25.00 29.59 -14.21
C LEU A 2 -25.90 29.34 -15.42
N LEU A 3 -27.22 29.47 -15.26
CA LEU A 3 -28.19 29.31 -16.35
C LEU A 3 -28.18 30.48 -17.35
N GLU A 4 -27.63 31.63 -16.96
CA GLU A 4 -27.61 32.87 -17.77
C GLU A 4 -26.28 33.06 -18.52
N LEU A 5 -25.30 32.20 -18.26
CA LEU A 5 -24.01 32.24 -18.94
C LEU A 5 -24.11 31.67 -20.36
N THR A 6 -23.23 32.12 -21.24
CA THR A 6 -23.04 31.50 -22.56
C THR A 6 -22.50 30.09 -22.40
N ASP A 7 -22.82 29.22 -23.37
CA ASP A 7 -22.46 27.80 -23.32
C ASP A 7 -20.95 27.58 -23.26
N GLU A 8 -20.15 28.44 -23.91
CA GLU A 8 -18.68 28.44 -23.80
C GLU A 8 -18.18 28.71 -22.37
N CYS A 9 -18.80 29.67 -21.67
CA CYS A 9 -18.46 29.97 -20.29
C CYS A 9 -18.87 28.82 -19.35
N LYS A 10 -20.05 28.22 -19.58
CA LYS A 10 -20.46 27.02 -18.83
C LYS A 10 -19.49 25.87 -19.05
N GLN A 11 -19.12 25.59 -20.30
CA GLN A 11 -18.17 24.51 -20.65
C GLN A 11 -16.85 24.67 -19.91
N ARG A 12 -16.29 25.89 -19.86
CA ARG A 12 -15.05 26.17 -19.12
C ARG A 12 -15.23 25.93 -17.62
N ILE A 13 -16.31 26.43 -17.02
CA ILE A 13 -16.56 26.23 -15.58
C ILE A 13 -16.65 24.74 -15.27
N TRP A 14 -17.45 23.98 -16.03
CA TRP A 14 -17.60 22.55 -15.82
C TRP A 14 -16.29 21.76 -16.03
N GLY A 15 -15.42 22.19 -16.95
CA GLY A 15 -14.09 21.60 -17.12
C GLY A 15 -13.11 21.85 -15.98
N PHE A 16 -13.36 22.85 -15.11
CA PHE A 16 -12.56 23.10 -13.92
C PHE A 16 -13.05 22.35 -12.67
N LEU A 17 -14.29 21.88 -12.67
CA LEU A 17 -14.87 21.20 -11.52
C LEU A 17 -14.22 19.82 -11.33
N ASP A 18 -14.03 19.43 -10.08
CA ASP A 18 -13.74 18.04 -9.79
C ASP A 18 -15.00 17.15 -9.96
N VAL A 19 -14.80 15.84 -10.02
CA VAL A 19 -15.92 14.91 -10.25
C VAL A 19 -16.94 14.93 -9.10
N GLN A 20 -16.54 15.27 -7.87
CA GLN A 20 -17.48 15.39 -6.75
C GLN A 20 -18.36 16.62 -6.89
N GLU A 21 -17.75 17.75 -7.26
CA GLU A 21 -18.41 19.02 -7.55
C GLU A 21 -19.34 18.88 -8.74
N MET A 22 -18.92 18.21 -9.82
CA MET A 22 -19.79 17.89 -10.96
C MET A 22 -21.04 17.12 -10.50
N CYS A 23 -20.86 16.07 -9.70
CA CYS A 23 -21.99 15.28 -9.17
C CYS A 23 -22.92 16.15 -8.29
N ARG A 24 -22.36 17.00 -7.44
CA ARG A 24 -23.15 17.92 -6.58
C ARG A 24 -23.93 18.94 -7.42
N MET A 25 -23.29 19.53 -8.43
CA MET A 25 -23.89 20.51 -9.31
C MET A 25 -25.06 19.92 -10.12
N ALA A 26 -24.91 18.69 -10.62
CA ALA A 26 -25.98 17.94 -11.27
C ALA A 26 -27.18 17.69 -10.35
N CYS A 27 -26.95 17.51 -9.04
CA CYS A 27 -28.01 17.35 -8.04
C CYS A 27 -28.70 18.66 -7.66
N VAL A 28 -27.99 19.79 -7.65
CA VAL A 28 -28.49 21.09 -7.16
C VAL A 28 -29.34 21.80 -8.22
N ALA A 29 -29.00 21.70 -9.50
CA ALA A 29 -29.69 22.44 -10.55
C ALA A 29 -30.01 21.55 -11.75
N ARG A 30 -31.29 21.15 -11.85
CA ARG A 30 -31.82 20.52 -13.07
C ARG A 30 -31.61 21.50 -14.24
N LYS A 31 -30.96 21.04 -15.31
CA LYS A 31 -30.54 21.83 -16.50
C LYS A 31 -29.25 22.65 -16.36
N ALA A 32 -28.46 22.52 -15.28
CA ALA A 32 -27.15 23.17 -15.22
C ALA A 32 -26.15 22.66 -16.27
N GLU A 33 -26.39 21.45 -16.78
CA GLU A 33 -25.64 20.81 -17.86
C GLU A 33 -26.15 21.22 -19.26
N GLN A 34 -27.25 21.99 -19.35
CA GLN A 34 -27.83 22.37 -20.63
C GLN A 34 -26.91 23.35 -21.37
N GLY A 35 -26.52 22.97 -22.60
CA GLY A 35 -25.55 23.69 -23.41
C GLY A 35 -24.09 23.27 -23.16
N VAL A 36 -23.85 22.28 -22.29
CA VAL A 36 -22.52 21.76 -21.97
C VAL A 36 -22.35 20.39 -22.63
N CYS A 37 -21.23 20.20 -23.34
CA CYS A 37 -20.84 18.89 -23.84
C CYS A 37 -20.24 18.06 -22.69
N MET A 38 -21.11 17.35 -21.97
CA MET A 38 -20.73 16.52 -20.83
C MET A 38 -19.82 15.36 -21.23
N GLU A 39 -19.95 14.83 -22.45
CA GLU A 39 -19.11 13.75 -22.97
C GLU A 39 -17.63 14.14 -22.96
N LEU A 40 -17.29 15.33 -23.48
CA LEU A 40 -15.91 15.84 -23.50
C LEU A 40 -15.34 16.02 -22.10
N ILE A 41 -16.15 16.51 -21.15
CA ILE A 41 -15.72 16.72 -19.76
C ILE A 41 -15.44 15.37 -19.09
N TRP A 42 -16.35 14.40 -19.22
CA TRP A 42 -16.16 13.06 -18.68
C TRP A 42 -14.98 12.34 -19.34
N GLN A 43 -14.78 12.51 -20.65
CA GLN A 43 -13.61 11.99 -21.37
C GLN A 43 -12.30 12.58 -20.81
N GLN A 44 -12.25 13.89 -20.56
CA GLN A 44 -11.08 14.54 -19.98
C GLN A 44 -10.78 14.01 -18.58
N HIS A 45 -11.79 13.91 -17.71
CA HIS A 45 -11.61 13.33 -16.37
C HIS A 45 -11.19 11.86 -16.43
N TYR A 46 -11.72 11.10 -17.38
CA TYR A 46 -11.32 9.72 -17.60
C TYR A 46 -9.84 9.60 -18.00
N ARG A 47 -9.38 10.43 -18.94
CA ARG A 47 -7.97 10.49 -19.34
C ARG A 47 -7.05 10.83 -18.16
N THR A 48 -7.43 11.82 -17.35
CA THR A 48 -6.67 12.17 -16.14
C THR A 48 -6.65 11.01 -15.13
N LEU A 49 -7.78 10.33 -14.91
CA LEU A 49 -7.86 9.18 -14.02
C LEU A 49 -6.99 8.01 -14.53
N LEU A 50 -7.02 7.75 -15.83
CA LEU A 50 -6.23 6.71 -16.47
C LEU A 50 -4.73 6.99 -16.33
N ALA A 51 -4.30 8.24 -16.59
CA ALA A 51 -2.92 8.67 -16.42
C ALA A 51 -2.44 8.48 -14.97
N LYS A 52 -3.24 8.92 -13.99
CA LYS A 52 -2.97 8.69 -12.55
C LYS A 52 -2.88 7.20 -12.22
N GLY A 53 -3.76 6.39 -12.76
CA GLY A 53 -3.74 4.93 -12.57
C GLY A 53 -2.46 4.29 -13.13
N LEU A 54 -2.02 4.71 -14.31
CA LEU A 54 -0.78 4.22 -14.95
C LEU A 54 0.47 4.67 -14.17
N GLU A 55 0.53 5.93 -13.76
CA GLU A 55 1.62 6.46 -12.92
C GLU A 55 1.70 5.68 -11.60
N PHE A 56 0.55 5.44 -10.97
CA PHE A 56 0.46 4.70 -9.71
C PHE A 56 0.96 3.26 -9.84
N LEU A 57 0.62 2.58 -10.94
CA LEU A 57 1.21 1.27 -11.24
C LEU A 57 2.74 1.40 -11.32
N GLN A 58 3.29 2.38 -12.04
CA GLN A 58 4.75 2.52 -12.15
C GLN A 58 5.44 2.73 -10.79
N THR A 59 4.83 3.50 -9.87
CA THR A 59 5.42 3.79 -8.55
C THR A 59 5.26 2.63 -7.57
N GLU A 60 4.07 2.05 -7.45
CA GLU A 60 3.79 1.02 -6.44
C GLU A 60 4.27 -0.39 -6.83
N TRP A 61 4.48 -0.65 -8.13
CA TRP A 61 4.99 -1.94 -8.60
C TRP A 61 6.39 -2.28 -8.11
N ARG A 62 7.14 -1.27 -7.64
CA ARG A 62 8.44 -1.51 -7.01
C ARG A 62 8.31 -2.28 -5.68
N MET A 63 7.13 -2.26 -5.02
CA MET A 63 6.91 -2.93 -3.74
C MET A 63 6.38 -4.37 -3.85
N LEU A 64 5.56 -4.68 -4.87
CA LEU A 64 5.12 -6.05 -5.17
C LEU A 64 6.12 -6.70 -6.14
N GLY A 65 7.29 -7.05 -5.59
CA GLY A 65 8.51 -7.41 -6.33
C GLY A 65 8.40 -8.20 -7.64
N CYS A 66 9.43 -7.96 -8.48
CA CYS A 66 9.75 -8.37 -9.85
C CYS A 66 9.53 -9.84 -10.30
N ARG A 67 8.73 -10.67 -9.61
CA ARG A 67 8.43 -12.07 -10.01
C ARG A 67 7.06 -12.28 -10.63
N LEU A 68 6.12 -11.34 -10.51
CA LEU A 68 4.85 -11.38 -11.26
C LEU A 68 5.00 -10.95 -12.72
N GLN A 69 6.18 -10.45 -13.08
CA GLN A 69 6.51 -9.86 -14.38
C GLN A 69 6.55 -10.83 -15.56
N ARG A 70 6.60 -12.16 -15.35
CA ARG A 70 6.75 -13.11 -16.47
C ARG A 70 5.44 -13.56 -17.13
N GLY A 71 4.29 -13.32 -16.52
CA GLY A 71 3.01 -13.79 -17.07
C GLY A 71 2.11 -12.71 -17.66
N PHE A 72 2.18 -11.47 -17.16
CA PHE A 72 1.09 -10.50 -17.35
C PHE A 72 1.54 -9.07 -17.70
N ALA A 73 2.83 -8.82 -17.89
CA ALA A 73 3.30 -7.55 -18.44
C ALA A 73 2.94 -7.51 -19.93
N SER A 74 1.71 -7.11 -20.26
CA SER A 74 1.36 -6.73 -21.63
C SER A 74 2.30 -5.58 -21.99
N ARG A 75 3.17 -5.82 -22.97
CA ARG A 75 4.13 -4.86 -23.56
C ARG A 75 3.46 -3.59 -24.14
N THR A 76 2.15 -3.44 -23.97
CA THR A 76 1.26 -2.51 -24.66
C THR A 76 0.76 -1.34 -23.78
N LEU A 77 1.18 -1.26 -22.52
CA LEU A 77 0.78 -0.20 -21.56
C LEU A 77 1.82 0.91 -21.38
N LEU A 78 3.02 0.76 -21.96
CA LEU A 78 4.16 1.68 -21.79
C LEU A 78 4.33 2.66 -22.97
N GLU A 79 3.43 2.67 -23.94
CA GLU A 79 3.39 3.78 -24.91
C GLU A 79 2.81 5.00 -24.18
N GLU A 80 3.66 6.02 -24.02
CA GLU A 80 3.28 7.32 -23.47
C GLU A 80 2.02 7.82 -24.17
N ILE A 81 0.91 7.87 -23.44
CA ILE A 81 -0.22 8.72 -23.81
C ILE A 81 0.31 10.14 -23.66
N LYS A 82 0.75 10.74 -24.77
CA LYS A 82 1.19 12.14 -24.81
C LYS A 82 0.03 13.01 -24.34
N SER A 83 0.17 13.56 -23.14
CA SER A 83 -0.70 14.64 -22.67
C SER A 83 -0.51 15.85 -23.59
N ASP A 84 -1.62 16.34 -24.13
CA ASP A 84 -1.83 17.67 -24.68
C ASP A 84 -1.11 18.05 -25.99
N LYS A 85 -1.80 17.77 -27.09
CA LYS A 85 -2.23 18.88 -27.95
C LYS A 85 -3.71 19.15 -27.64
N VAL A 86 -4.00 20.41 -27.31
CA VAL A 86 -5.35 20.97 -27.23
C VAL A 86 -6.12 20.51 -28.47
N VAL A 87 -7.07 19.60 -28.28
CA VAL A 87 -7.96 19.15 -29.35
C VAL A 87 -8.83 20.35 -29.70
N ALA A 88 -8.51 20.97 -30.83
CA ALA A 88 -9.34 21.99 -31.43
C ALA A 88 -10.73 21.40 -31.64
N VAL A 89 -11.74 22.15 -31.21
CA VAL A 89 -13.16 21.84 -31.38
C VAL A 89 -13.43 21.57 -32.86
N GLN A 90 -13.62 20.31 -33.22
CA GLN A 90 -14.21 19.93 -34.49
C GLN A 90 -15.63 19.43 -34.18
N TYR A 91 -16.61 20.17 -34.67
CA TYR A 91 -17.99 19.72 -34.77
C TYR A 91 -18.00 18.47 -35.66
N TYR A 92 -18.37 17.32 -35.10
CA TYR A 92 -18.55 16.10 -35.89
C TYR A 92 -19.97 16.06 -36.48
N ASP A 93 -19.99 15.67 -37.75
CA ASP A 93 -21.14 15.37 -38.61
C ASP A 93 -21.95 14.18 -38.07
N GLU A 94 -23.28 14.26 -38.10
CA GLU A 94 -24.23 13.46 -37.29
C GLU A 94 -24.40 11.97 -37.68
N ASP A 95 -23.70 11.42 -38.68
CA ASP A 95 -24.16 10.17 -39.34
C ASP A 95 -23.33 8.89 -39.10
N LYS A 96 -22.61 8.78 -37.99
CA LYS A 96 -22.05 7.48 -37.54
C LYS A 96 -22.45 7.16 -36.11
N VAL A 97 -23.42 6.26 -35.97
CA VAL A 97 -23.75 5.55 -34.73
C VAL A 97 -22.57 4.65 -34.34
N VAL A 98 -21.48 5.24 -33.88
CA VAL A 98 -20.60 4.59 -32.92
C VAL A 98 -21.43 4.53 -31.64
N ASP A 99 -21.65 3.33 -31.09
CA ASP A 99 -22.29 3.19 -29.78
C ASP A 99 -21.72 4.25 -28.84
N ALA A 100 -22.54 5.23 -28.44
CA ALA A 100 -22.09 6.40 -27.72
C ALA A 100 -21.36 5.93 -26.47
N ILE A 101 -20.05 6.18 -26.41
CA ILE A 101 -19.22 5.70 -25.31
C ILE A 101 -19.68 6.41 -24.05
N ASP A 102 -20.20 5.65 -23.09
CA ASP A 102 -20.58 6.19 -21.79
C ASP A 102 -19.32 6.47 -20.95
N TRP A 103 -18.71 7.64 -21.18
CA TRP A 103 -17.52 8.09 -20.48
C TRP A 103 -17.71 8.16 -18.96
N LYS A 104 -18.92 8.45 -18.50
CA LYS A 104 -19.25 8.52 -17.07
C LYS A 104 -19.20 7.12 -16.45
N LEU A 105 -19.74 6.12 -17.14
CA LEU A 105 -19.67 4.72 -16.72
C LEU A 105 -18.21 4.22 -16.68
N TRP A 106 -17.44 4.49 -17.74
CA TRP A 106 -16.01 4.14 -17.80
C TRP A 106 -15.20 4.80 -16.69
N TYR A 107 -15.42 6.09 -16.43
CA TYR A 107 -14.81 6.79 -15.30
C TYR A 107 -15.15 6.12 -13.98
N ARG A 108 -16.44 5.87 -13.73
CA ARG A 108 -16.90 5.28 -12.46
C ARG A 108 -16.26 3.92 -12.22
N ASP A 109 -16.29 3.04 -13.22
CA ASP A 109 -15.82 1.68 -13.06
C ASP A 109 -14.29 1.64 -12.87
N THR A 110 -13.54 2.45 -13.62
CA THR A 110 -12.10 2.62 -13.42
C THR A 110 -11.77 3.20 -12.04
N HIS A 111 -12.53 4.21 -11.59
CA HIS A 111 -12.33 4.82 -10.27
C HIS A 111 -12.59 3.81 -9.15
N VAL A 112 -13.65 3.02 -9.23
CA VAL A 112 -13.96 1.96 -8.25
C VAL A 112 -12.84 0.92 -8.19
N VAL A 113 -12.31 0.50 -9.33
CA VAL A 113 -11.20 -0.46 -9.39
C VAL A 113 -9.93 0.13 -8.76
N LEU A 114 -9.60 1.39 -9.07
CA LEU A 114 -8.46 2.10 -8.49
C LEU A 114 -8.57 2.25 -6.97
N VAL A 115 -9.71 2.70 -6.46
CA VAL A 115 -9.92 2.87 -5.01
C VAL A 115 -9.84 1.53 -4.27
N ARG A 116 -10.44 0.47 -4.83
CA ARG A 116 -10.36 -0.88 -4.25
C ARG A 116 -8.92 -1.41 -4.24
N PHE A 117 -8.18 -1.18 -5.32
CA PHE A 117 -6.77 -1.55 -5.40
C PHE A 117 -5.95 -0.80 -4.35
N HIS A 118 -6.12 0.52 -4.23
CA HIS A 118 -5.45 1.33 -3.23
C HIS A 118 -5.72 0.80 -1.81
N ALA A 119 -6.98 0.63 -1.43
CA ALA A 119 -7.34 0.13 -0.10
C ALA A 119 -6.72 -1.25 0.19
N THR A 120 -6.76 -2.15 -0.79
CA THR A 120 -6.18 -3.50 -0.67
C THR A 120 -4.66 -3.44 -0.52
N ASN A 121 -3.99 -2.61 -1.32
CA ASN A 121 -2.53 -2.50 -1.30
C ASN A 121 -2.03 -1.80 -0.03
N THR A 122 -2.71 -0.75 0.43
CA THR A 122 -2.41 -0.10 1.71
C THR A 122 -2.51 -1.09 2.87
N GLY A 123 -3.59 -1.89 2.94
CA GLY A 123 -3.74 -2.91 3.98
C GLY A 123 -2.65 -3.98 3.92
N TYR A 124 -2.30 -4.46 2.72
CA TYR A 124 -1.19 -5.39 2.53
C TYR A 124 0.15 -4.82 3.01
N ASN A 125 0.46 -3.57 2.65
CA ASN A 125 1.71 -2.90 3.04
C ASN A 125 1.80 -2.65 4.55
N GLN A 126 0.68 -2.30 5.19
CA GLN A 126 0.62 -2.14 6.64
C GLN A 126 0.98 -3.45 7.37
N VAL A 127 0.38 -4.57 6.96
CA VAL A 127 0.67 -5.88 7.56
C VAL A 127 2.10 -6.32 7.25
N LEU A 128 2.62 -6.03 6.06
CA LEU A 128 4.00 -6.32 5.69
C LEU A 128 5.00 -5.55 6.59
N ASN A 129 4.75 -4.27 6.84
CA ASN A 129 5.57 -3.43 7.72
C ASN A 129 5.51 -3.91 9.18
N ALA A 130 4.31 -4.27 9.67
CA ALA A 130 4.16 -4.87 10.99
C ALA A 130 4.94 -6.18 11.14
N LEU A 131 4.93 -7.04 10.11
CA LEU A 131 5.72 -8.26 10.10
C LEU A 131 7.23 -7.99 10.12
N GLN A 132 7.69 -6.94 9.45
CA GLN A 132 9.10 -6.53 9.50
C GLN A 132 9.49 -6.05 10.91
N ALA A 133 8.64 -5.26 11.57
CA ALA A 133 8.85 -4.83 12.95
C ALA A 133 8.91 -6.02 13.92
N LEU A 134 8.03 -7.01 13.77
CA LEU A 134 8.08 -8.22 14.60
C LEU A 134 9.37 -9.03 14.35
N LYS A 135 9.87 -9.07 13.10
CA LYS A 135 11.15 -9.73 12.79
C LYS A 135 12.35 -9.00 13.41
N THR A 136 12.35 -7.66 13.44
CA THR A 136 13.40 -6.90 14.11
C THR A 136 13.34 -7.11 15.62
N GLU A 137 12.15 -7.08 16.23
CA GLU A 137 11.95 -7.39 17.64
C GLU A 137 12.45 -8.80 17.98
N ARG A 138 12.07 -9.82 17.20
CA ARG A 138 12.57 -11.19 17.35
C ARG A 138 14.11 -11.24 17.34
N SER A 139 14.75 -10.49 16.45
CA SER A 139 16.21 -10.44 16.37
C SER A 139 16.84 -9.80 17.60
N GLN A 140 16.22 -8.75 18.15
CA GLN A 140 16.67 -8.07 19.36
C GLN A 140 16.51 -8.97 20.59
N LEU A 141 15.38 -9.65 20.73
CA LEU A 141 15.14 -10.62 21.81
C LEU A 141 16.15 -11.78 21.77
N LYS A 142 16.47 -12.30 20.58
CA LYS A 142 17.52 -13.33 20.42
C LYS A 142 18.89 -12.81 20.86
N LYS A 143 19.25 -11.57 20.51
CA LYS A 143 20.49 -10.94 20.97
C LYS A 143 20.51 -10.76 22.49
N ALA A 144 19.41 -10.28 23.09
CA ALA A 144 19.28 -10.14 24.53
C ALA A 144 19.47 -11.48 25.26
N MET A 145 18.84 -12.55 24.77
CA MET A 145 19.04 -13.90 25.30
C MET A 145 20.50 -14.38 25.20
N GLN A 146 21.18 -14.10 24.08
CA GLN A 146 22.60 -14.45 23.91
C GLN A 146 23.48 -13.66 24.88
N ASN A 147 23.24 -12.35 25.04
CA ASN A 147 23.96 -11.51 25.98
C ASN A 147 23.79 -11.99 27.43
N MET A 148 22.59 -12.42 27.82
CA MET A 148 22.37 -13.00 29.15
C MET A 148 23.08 -14.34 29.35
N LYS A 149 23.17 -15.18 28.31
CA LYS A 149 23.97 -16.42 28.40
C LYS A 149 25.45 -16.09 28.56
N ALA A 150 25.94 -15.07 27.85
CA ALA A 150 27.32 -14.61 27.97
C ALA A 150 27.60 -14.03 29.36
N SER A 151 26.74 -13.16 29.90
CA SER A 151 26.90 -12.60 31.25
C SER A 151 26.85 -13.68 32.32
N ALA A 152 25.91 -14.63 32.22
CA ALA A 152 25.83 -15.76 33.16
C ALA A 152 27.10 -16.64 33.13
N ASN A 153 27.76 -16.78 31.98
CA ASN A 153 29.02 -17.50 31.87
C ASN A 153 30.20 -16.72 32.46
N ILE A 154 30.23 -15.39 32.27
CA ILE A 154 31.22 -14.50 32.91
C ILE A 154 31.04 -14.57 34.43
N ASP A 155 29.82 -14.44 34.94
CA ASP A 155 29.50 -14.54 36.36
C ASP A 155 29.93 -15.88 36.95
N LYS A 156 29.70 -16.99 36.25
CA LYS A 156 30.20 -18.31 36.65
C LYS A 156 31.72 -18.36 36.74
N ARG A 157 32.44 -17.74 35.79
CA ARG A 157 33.90 -17.69 35.80
C ARG A 157 34.41 -16.83 36.96
N THR A 158 33.80 -15.67 37.19
CA THR A 158 34.11 -14.78 38.32
C THR A 158 33.85 -15.48 39.65
N ARG A 159 32.72 -16.19 39.79
CA ARG A 159 32.42 -17.01 40.98
C ARG A 159 33.47 -18.09 41.21
N ARG A 160 33.92 -18.81 40.18
CA ARG A 160 34.99 -19.81 40.31
C ARG A 160 36.29 -19.17 40.82
N THR A 161 36.66 -18.00 40.30
CA THR A 161 37.84 -17.26 40.78
C THR A 161 37.68 -16.81 42.23
N GLN A 162 36.51 -16.28 42.60
CA GLN A 162 36.20 -15.90 43.98
C GLN A 162 36.23 -17.10 44.94
N MET A 163 35.76 -18.27 44.49
CA MET A 163 35.76 -19.52 45.28
C MET A 163 37.17 -19.96 45.68
N ASN A 164 38.19 -19.66 44.88
CA ASN A 164 39.60 -19.94 45.23
C ASN A 164 40.10 -19.10 46.41
N CYS A 165 39.48 -17.94 46.67
CA CYS A 165 39.83 -17.06 47.78
C CYS A 165 38.94 -17.27 49.03
N ILE A 166 37.94 -18.15 48.98
CA ILE A 166 36.94 -18.35 50.05
C ILE A 166 37.57 -18.84 51.36
N ARG A 167 38.67 -19.59 51.29
CA ARG A 167 39.41 -20.06 52.48
C ARG A 167 39.95 -18.90 53.32
N TRP A 168 40.23 -17.76 52.69
CA TRP A 168 40.76 -16.54 53.31
C TRP A 168 39.66 -15.55 53.71
N MET A 169 38.39 -15.87 53.46
CA MET A 169 37.25 -15.00 53.71
C MET A 169 36.58 -15.28 55.06
N ASN A 170 36.26 -14.23 55.81
CA ASN A 170 35.54 -14.33 57.08
C ASN A 170 34.15 -14.95 56.91
N ARG A 171 33.67 -15.66 57.94
CA ARG A 171 32.42 -16.43 57.93
C ARG A 171 31.21 -15.58 57.52
N THR A 172 31.16 -14.33 57.94
CA THR A 172 30.08 -13.37 57.64
C THR A 172 30.04 -13.01 56.15
N HIS A 173 31.21 -12.72 55.56
CA HIS A 173 31.34 -12.45 54.12
C HIS A 173 31.01 -13.69 53.28
N ARG A 174 31.36 -14.90 53.73
CA ARG A 174 30.96 -16.15 53.07
C ARG A 174 29.44 -16.30 52.99
N ARG A 175 28.73 -15.99 54.07
CA ARG A 175 27.26 -16.03 54.12
C ARG A 175 26.63 -14.97 53.20
N GLN A 176 27.14 -13.74 53.24
CA GLN A 176 26.66 -12.66 52.36
C GLN A 176 26.87 -12.99 50.88
N ALA A 177 28.04 -13.50 50.50
CA ALA A 177 28.32 -13.92 49.13
C ALA A 177 27.41 -15.07 48.67
N ALA A 178 27.13 -16.04 49.54
CA ALA A 178 26.21 -17.15 49.23
C ALA A 178 24.77 -16.65 48.98
N ILE A 179 24.28 -15.73 49.82
CA ILE A 179 22.95 -15.11 49.68
C ILE A 179 22.89 -14.29 48.38
N SER A 180 23.87 -13.41 48.14
CA SER A 180 23.95 -12.60 46.92
C SER A 180 24.00 -13.46 45.66
N ASN A 181 24.78 -14.54 45.67
CA ASN A 181 24.89 -15.45 44.53
C ASN A 181 23.60 -16.22 44.23
N SER A 182 22.87 -16.59 45.29
CA SER A 182 21.57 -17.25 45.19
C SER A 182 20.52 -16.31 44.61
N ILE A 183 20.41 -15.09 45.13
CA ILE A 183 19.49 -14.05 44.64
C ILE A 183 19.79 -13.73 43.16
N GLN A 184 21.05 -13.52 42.81
CA GLN A 184 21.45 -13.23 41.43
C GLN A 184 21.18 -14.40 40.47
N ALA A 185 21.31 -15.65 40.94
CA ALA A 185 20.98 -16.82 40.12
C ALA A 185 19.47 -16.94 39.88
N GLN A 186 18.65 -16.65 40.91
CA GLN A 186 17.19 -16.63 40.79
C GLN A 186 16.72 -15.50 39.86
N SER A 187 17.24 -14.28 40.02
CA SER A 187 16.86 -13.16 39.14
C SER A 187 17.26 -13.39 37.68
N ALA A 188 18.43 -13.98 37.43
CA ALA A 188 18.85 -14.35 36.07
C ALA A 188 17.98 -15.48 35.46
N ALA A 189 17.53 -16.44 36.28
CA ALA A 189 16.63 -17.50 35.84
C ALA A 189 15.24 -16.96 35.46
N MET A 190 14.68 -16.07 36.29
CA MET A 190 13.41 -15.39 36.02
C MET A 190 13.50 -14.53 34.76
N SER A 191 14.54 -13.70 34.63
CA SER A 191 14.74 -12.87 33.44
C SER A 191 14.90 -13.70 32.16
N LYS A 192 15.54 -14.87 32.24
CA LYS A 192 15.65 -15.80 31.12
C LYS A 192 14.32 -16.43 30.74
N ALA A 193 13.49 -16.78 31.72
CA ALA A 193 12.16 -17.31 31.47
C ALA A 193 11.28 -16.24 30.78
N GLU A 194 11.28 -15.01 31.29
CA GLU A 194 10.55 -13.87 30.71
C GLU A 194 10.96 -13.58 29.26
N LEU A 195 12.27 -13.55 28.97
CA LEU A 195 12.75 -13.34 27.61
C LEU A 195 12.40 -14.49 26.66
N ALA A 196 12.40 -15.72 27.15
CA ALA A 196 11.99 -16.89 26.37
C ALA A 196 10.49 -16.86 26.07
N GLU A 197 9.66 -16.49 27.03
CA GLU A 197 8.22 -16.33 26.87
C GLU A 197 7.88 -15.22 25.87
N ARG A 198 8.51 -14.04 26.01
CA ARG A 198 8.36 -12.94 25.04
C ARG A 198 8.78 -13.35 23.63
N LEU A 199 9.91 -14.06 23.49
CA LEU A 199 10.36 -14.55 22.19
C LEU A 199 9.34 -15.51 21.57
N GLN A 200 8.80 -16.45 22.36
CA GLN A 200 7.76 -17.38 21.90
C GLN A 200 6.49 -16.63 21.48
N GLY A 201 6.08 -15.62 22.25
CA GLY A 201 4.95 -14.74 21.91
C GLY A 201 5.15 -14.06 20.57
N VAL A 202 6.29 -13.41 20.35
CA VAL A 202 6.63 -12.76 19.07
C VAL A 202 6.66 -13.78 17.92
N GLU A 203 7.21 -14.97 18.13
CA GLU A 203 7.23 -16.02 17.10
C GLU A 203 5.82 -16.51 16.72
N ASN A 204 4.92 -16.64 17.69
CA ASN A 204 3.51 -16.97 17.45
C ASN A 204 2.81 -15.85 16.66
N THR A 205 3.04 -14.59 17.03
CA THR A 205 2.49 -13.43 16.31
C THR A 205 3.03 -13.33 14.89
N ILE A 206 4.32 -13.60 14.67
CA ILE A 206 4.92 -13.70 13.33
C ILE A 206 4.22 -14.78 12.50
N GLN A 207 3.95 -15.95 13.08
CA GLN A 207 3.25 -17.02 12.36
C GLN A 207 1.82 -16.61 11.98
N ALA A 208 1.08 -16.00 12.92
CA ALA A 208 -0.28 -15.52 12.67
C ALA A 208 -0.32 -14.43 11.58
N THR A 209 0.49 -13.39 11.71
CA THR A 209 0.60 -12.29 10.74
C THR A 209 1.09 -12.76 9.37
N THR A 210 1.97 -13.78 9.32
CA THR A 210 2.39 -14.38 8.06
C THR A 210 1.23 -15.08 7.34
N ARG A 211 0.35 -15.80 8.06
CA ARG A 211 -0.85 -16.42 7.47
C ARG A 211 -1.81 -15.37 6.91
N GLU A 212 -2.02 -14.29 7.65
CA GLU A 212 -2.83 -13.15 7.21
C GLU A 212 -2.24 -12.52 5.93
N LEU A 213 -0.92 -12.27 5.92
CA LEU A 213 -0.21 -11.71 4.77
C LEU A 213 -0.40 -12.57 3.50
N PHE A 214 -0.41 -13.91 3.62
CA PHE A 214 -0.67 -14.79 2.49
C PHE A 214 -2.08 -14.59 1.90
N GLN A 215 -3.09 -14.41 2.74
CA GLN A 215 -4.46 -14.14 2.27
C GLN A 215 -4.56 -12.77 1.60
N LEU A 216 -3.99 -11.74 2.24
CA LEU A 216 -3.95 -10.39 1.68
C LEU A 216 -3.20 -10.34 0.36
N ARG A 217 -2.10 -11.10 0.22
CA ARG A 217 -1.36 -11.22 -1.04
C ARG A 217 -2.23 -11.74 -2.18
N LYS A 218 -3.07 -12.74 -1.93
CA LYS A 218 -3.98 -13.28 -2.96
C LYS A 218 -4.99 -12.20 -3.39
N GLY A 219 -5.53 -11.45 -2.44
CA GLY A 219 -6.43 -10.32 -2.71
C GLY A 219 -5.74 -9.21 -3.51
N ALA A 220 -4.54 -8.81 -3.11
CA ALA A 220 -3.74 -7.80 -3.78
C ALA A 220 -3.40 -8.19 -5.22
N ILE A 221 -3.03 -9.45 -5.47
CA ILE A 221 -2.77 -9.96 -6.83
C ILE A 221 -4.02 -9.90 -7.71
N LYS A 222 -5.18 -10.33 -7.17
CA LYS A 222 -6.45 -10.27 -7.92
C LYS A 222 -6.84 -8.83 -8.23
N SER A 223 -6.69 -7.92 -7.26
CA SER A 223 -6.99 -6.51 -7.45
C SER A 223 -6.04 -5.85 -8.46
N LEU A 224 -4.76 -6.22 -8.44
CA LEU A 224 -3.77 -5.77 -9.43
C LEU A 224 -4.14 -6.24 -10.83
N HIS A 225 -4.53 -7.50 -10.98
CA HIS A 225 -4.98 -8.05 -12.26
C HIS A 225 -6.18 -7.28 -12.81
N ASN A 226 -7.20 -7.07 -11.96
CA ASN A 226 -8.39 -6.28 -12.34
C ASN A 226 -8.02 -4.85 -12.76
N LEU A 227 -7.11 -4.19 -12.03
CA LEU A 227 -6.66 -2.85 -12.37
C LEU A 227 -5.91 -2.84 -13.71
N ASN A 228 -5.01 -3.79 -13.94
CA ASN A 228 -4.31 -3.90 -15.21
C ASN A 228 -5.25 -4.12 -16.39
N THR A 229 -6.23 -5.01 -16.24
CA THR A 229 -7.22 -5.26 -17.29
C THR A 229 -8.05 -4.02 -17.56
N GLN A 230 -8.49 -3.31 -16.52
CA GLN A 230 -9.28 -2.08 -16.67
C GLN A 230 -8.48 -0.97 -17.36
N LEU A 231 -7.23 -0.74 -16.95
CA LEU A 231 -6.37 0.26 -17.57
C LEU A 231 -6.00 -0.14 -19.01
N ALA A 232 -5.73 -1.41 -19.29
CA ALA A 232 -5.44 -1.90 -20.64
C ALA A 232 -6.63 -1.71 -21.59
N ASN A 233 -7.84 -2.06 -21.14
CA ASN A 233 -9.07 -1.82 -21.89
C ASN A 233 -9.27 -0.31 -22.14
N GLY A 234 -9.02 0.52 -21.12
CA GLY A 234 -9.12 1.97 -21.24
C GLY A 234 -8.13 2.59 -22.23
N THR A 235 -6.86 2.18 -22.18
CA THR A 235 -5.83 2.64 -23.13
C THR A 235 -6.11 2.14 -24.54
N LYS A 236 -6.63 0.91 -24.70
CA LYS A 236 -7.06 0.40 -26.01
C LYS A 236 -8.20 1.25 -26.58
N MET A 237 -9.25 1.49 -25.79
CA MET A 237 -10.39 2.31 -26.19
C MET A 237 -9.96 3.71 -26.64
N LEU A 238 -9.06 4.37 -25.90
CA LEU A 238 -8.54 5.69 -26.29
C LEU A 238 -7.75 5.65 -27.60
N ARG A 239 -6.94 4.61 -27.82
CA ARG A 239 -6.21 4.41 -29.09
C ARG A 239 -7.15 4.18 -30.27
N ASP A 240 -8.18 3.35 -30.09
CA ASP A 240 -9.15 3.05 -31.14
C ASP A 240 -9.89 4.34 -31.58
N LEU A 241 -10.19 5.23 -30.63
CA LEU A 241 -10.79 6.54 -30.91
C LEU A 241 -9.86 7.51 -31.63
N GLU A 242 -8.56 7.52 -31.31
CA GLU A 242 -7.56 8.35 -31.99
C GLU A 242 -7.36 7.94 -33.45
N VAL A 243 -7.46 6.63 -33.75
CA VAL A 243 -7.33 6.09 -35.11
C VAL A 243 -8.58 6.38 -35.98
N HIS A 244 -9.75 6.53 -35.36
CA HIS A 244 -11.01 6.79 -36.07
C HIS A 244 -11.34 8.29 -36.20
N GLY A 245 -10.55 9.16 -35.55
CA GLY A 245 -10.70 10.62 -35.55
C GLY A 245 -9.83 11.37 -36.56
N THR A 246 -9.04 10.67 -37.39
CA THR A 246 -8.26 11.20 -38.52
C THR A 246 -8.85 10.79 -39.84
#